data_AF-A0A817UMV7-F1
#
_entry.id   AF-A0A817UMV7-F1
#
_cell.length_a   1.000
_cell.length_b   1.000
_cell.length_c   1.000
_cell.angle_alpha   90.00
_cell.angle_beta   90.00
_cell.angle_gamma   90.00
#
_symmetry.space_group_name_H-M   'P 1'
#
loop_
_entity.id
_entity.type
_entity.pdbx_description
1 polymer ?
#
loop_
_entity_poly.entity_id
_entity_poly.type
_entity_poly.pdbx_seq_one_letter_code
_entity_poly.pdbx_strand_id
1 'polypeptide(L)'
;MIAFISSGTIWPSIHGMASVNCKANIMSNDSTKFHNYYYKNNSLQYQSLCDRYSEGVNIHNYQKLKDHECETIANACRIPSCSAAIDIVVLWVNIDDGDLKNLFHSIISSPELVLDSRHNQISENRVHDFKQQNRLLRPSKQYFSMMRSPLRDSISSNRFRDLKQLKYFLRSVEENGREWARRIFLITNNQVPDYLNINHLRIRIVNHQQLFKYTNVTPPKHPLFNSMAIQSMVHNIPTLSSPFYLFDDDILIRKYLLVTTIIDGNKSIVDLNNNPFNILSKPLPLFHNHVHTAINMVKRIKSIGLLGSNGLHYIAVHGPLLLYREIGIKIWNEFREEMKLTISHPFRMPTDPSIQTLYIYMGYSDYYTFLKTRNILKFEMLTNSQPEKIRNTLRNAFADKTVYFVCVNDDFQLLTKQMQQCVNEAYDSIFPKCSSFEY
;
A
#
# COMPACT_ATOMS: atom_id res chain seq x y z
N MET A 1 -28.82 56.36 12.34
CA MET A 1 -28.25 57.12 11.21
C MET A 1 -26.74 56.98 11.25
N ILE A 2 -26.12 56.54 10.15
CA ILE A 2 -24.84 57.04 9.57
C ILE A 2 -23.57 56.87 10.45
N ALA A 3 -22.41 56.37 10.02
CA ALA A 3 -21.92 55.82 8.76
C ALA A 3 -20.54 55.16 8.97
N PHE A 4 -20.13 54.39 7.96
CA PHE A 4 -18.78 53.95 7.62
C PHE A 4 -17.71 55.09 7.62
N ILE A 5 -16.43 54.75 7.85
CA ILE A 5 -15.34 54.72 6.84
C ILE A 5 -13.98 54.32 7.48
N SER A 6 -13.14 53.76 6.61
CA SER A 6 -11.88 53.00 6.70
C SER A 6 -10.59 53.66 7.22
N SER A 7 -9.66 52.80 7.64
CA SER A 7 -8.21 52.71 7.28
C SER A 7 -7.58 51.75 8.31
N GLY A 8 -6.76 50.75 8.03
CA GLY A 8 -5.69 50.61 7.06
C GLY A 8 -4.41 50.27 7.85
N THR A 9 -3.78 49.11 7.53
CA THR A 9 -2.36 48.72 7.80
C THR A 9 -1.96 48.43 9.27
N ILE A 10 -1.20 47.40 9.68
CA ILE A 10 -0.21 46.46 9.10
C ILE A 10 -0.25 45.13 9.91
N TRP A 11 -0.17 43.97 9.24
CA TRP A 11 0.15 42.68 9.87
C TRP A 11 1.68 42.50 9.98
N PRO A 12 2.25 42.15 11.13
CA PRO A 12 3.60 41.61 11.17
C PRO A 12 3.58 40.15 10.73
N SER A 13 4.41 39.86 9.73
CA SER A 13 4.85 38.54 9.31
C SER A 13 5.40 37.72 10.48
N ILE A 14 4.76 36.59 10.81
CA ILE A 14 5.35 35.57 11.68
C ILE A 14 5.97 34.49 10.79
N HIS A 15 7.26 34.66 10.48
CA HIS A 15 8.14 33.54 10.17
C HIS A 15 8.56 32.88 11.48
N GLY A 16 7.97 31.73 11.76
CA GLY A 16 8.31 30.88 12.89
C GLY A 16 7.58 29.57 12.74
N MET A 17 8.16 28.64 11.98
CA MET A 17 7.68 27.27 11.90
C MET A 17 7.89 26.63 13.27
N ALA A 18 6.85 26.65 14.11
CA ALA A 18 6.82 25.86 15.32
C ALA A 18 6.75 24.37 14.92
N SER A 19 7.75 23.60 15.30
CA SER A 19 7.65 22.14 15.30
C SER A 19 6.45 21.76 16.17
N VAL A 20 5.42 21.14 15.58
CA VAL A 20 4.29 20.60 16.34
C VAL A 20 4.83 19.47 17.22
N ASN A 21 5.03 19.76 18.50
CA ASN A 21 5.55 18.80 19.47
C ASN A 21 4.40 17.86 19.88
N CYS A 22 4.27 16.70 19.22
CA CYS A 22 3.15 15.77 19.42
C CYS A 22 3.09 15.20 20.86
N LYS A 23 4.19 15.27 21.63
CA LYS A 23 4.24 14.86 23.05
C LYS A 23 3.26 15.61 23.97
N ALA A 24 2.71 16.76 23.54
CA ALA A 24 1.96 17.65 24.42
C ALA A 24 0.42 17.51 24.37
N ASN A 25 -0.16 16.72 23.45
CA ASN A 25 -1.61 16.75 23.21
C ASN A 25 -2.47 15.70 23.96
N ILE A 26 -1.93 15.04 24.98
CA ILE A 26 -2.72 14.15 25.85
C ILE A 26 -2.86 14.78 27.24
N MET A 27 -3.76 15.76 27.38
CA MET A 27 -4.27 16.17 28.69
C MET A 27 -5.74 15.79 28.80
N SER A 28 -6.03 14.74 29.58
CA SER A 28 -7.34 14.54 30.21
C SER A 28 -7.19 13.68 31.48
N ASN A 29 -8.09 13.89 32.44
CA ASN A 29 -8.24 13.38 33.82
C ASN A 29 -7.43 12.15 34.30
N ASP A 30 -7.23 12.06 35.63
CA ASP A 30 -6.44 11.00 36.28
C ASP A 30 -6.91 9.56 35.97
N SER A 31 -8.21 9.35 35.72
CA SER A 31 -8.73 8.06 35.26
C SER A 31 -8.17 7.67 33.88
N THR A 32 -8.09 8.62 32.94
CA THR A 32 -7.53 8.42 31.60
C THR A 32 -6.03 8.18 31.65
N LYS A 33 -5.31 8.82 32.57
CA LYS A 33 -3.87 8.58 32.80
C LYS A 33 -3.61 7.18 33.33
N PHE A 34 -4.34 6.74 34.35
CA PHE A 34 -4.21 5.38 34.88
C PHE A 34 -4.56 4.34 33.82
N HIS A 35 -5.64 4.55 33.06
CA HIS A 35 -6.01 3.70 31.94
C HIS A 35 -4.85 3.64 30.92
N ASN A 36 -4.37 4.77 30.42
CA ASN A 36 -3.30 4.79 29.42
C ASN A 36 -1.99 4.17 29.94
N TYR A 37 -1.66 4.35 31.22
CA TYR A 37 -0.53 3.68 31.88
C TYR A 37 -0.70 2.16 31.93
N TYR A 38 -1.86 1.67 32.38
CA TYR A 38 -2.16 0.23 32.48
C TYR A 38 -2.15 -0.44 31.11
N TYR A 39 -2.70 0.22 30.08
CA TYR A 39 -2.67 -0.27 28.70
C TYR A 39 -1.26 -0.30 28.13
N LYS A 40 -0.45 0.73 28.38
CA LYS A 40 0.95 0.78 27.92
C LYS A 40 1.77 -0.40 28.46
N ASN A 41 1.50 -0.82 29.70
CA ASN A 41 2.20 -1.93 30.35
C ASN A 41 1.62 -3.31 30.01
N ASN A 42 0.41 -3.40 29.45
CA ASN A 42 -0.28 -4.66 29.12
C ASN A 42 -0.65 -4.76 27.63
N SER A 43 0.04 -4.01 26.76
CA SER A 43 -0.33 -3.82 25.35
C SER A 43 -0.52 -5.15 24.62
N LEU A 44 0.38 -6.12 24.79
CA LEU A 44 0.28 -7.46 24.18
C LEU A 44 -0.99 -8.23 24.58
N GLN A 45 -1.38 -8.17 25.86
CA GLN A 45 -2.60 -8.83 26.34
C GLN A 45 -3.85 -8.21 25.70
N TYR A 46 -3.89 -6.89 25.60
CA TYR A 46 -5.01 -6.17 24.96
C TYR A 46 -5.03 -6.34 23.44
N GLN A 47 -3.86 -6.43 22.80
CA GLN A 47 -3.77 -6.77 21.38
C GLN A 47 -4.38 -8.15 21.12
N SER A 48 -4.00 -9.17 21.91
CA SER A 48 -4.59 -10.51 21.82
C SER A 48 -6.09 -10.51 22.08
N LEU A 49 -6.57 -9.67 23.00
CA LEU A 49 -7.99 -9.52 23.29
C LEU A 49 -8.76 -8.93 22.09
N CYS A 50 -8.26 -7.84 21.51
CA CYS A 50 -8.82 -7.26 20.29
C CYS A 50 -8.85 -8.28 19.14
N ASP A 51 -7.76 -9.02 18.95
CA ASP A 51 -7.65 -10.02 17.88
C ASP A 51 -8.69 -11.15 18.08
N ARG A 52 -8.88 -11.63 19.31
CA ARG A 52 -9.90 -12.65 19.65
C ARG A 52 -11.33 -12.17 19.41
N TYR A 53 -11.69 -10.99 19.90
CA TYR A 53 -13.04 -10.44 19.70
C TYR A 53 -13.32 -10.09 18.23
N SER A 54 -12.26 -9.85 17.45
CA SER A 54 -12.36 -9.45 16.05
C SER A 54 -12.35 -10.60 15.05
N GLU A 55 -12.03 -11.83 15.48
CA GLU A 55 -11.76 -12.98 14.60
C GLU A 55 -12.93 -13.33 13.66
N GLY A 56 -14.16 -13.04 14.08
CA GLY A 56 -15.37 -13.26 13.29
C GLY A 56 -16.03 -12.00 12.72
N VAL A 57 -15.49 -10.80 12.98
CA VAL A 57 -16.17 -9.54 12.66
C VAL A 57 -15.58 -8.94 11.38
N ASN A 58 -16.45 -8.66 10.42
CA ASN A 58 -16.10 -8.00 9.16
C ASN A 58 -17.25 -7.12 8.67
N ILE A 59 -17.00 -6.43 7.55
CA ILE A 59 -17.94 -5.47 6.97
C ILE A 59 -19.30 -6.07 6.54
N HIS A 60 -19.39 -7.39 6.39
CA HIS A 60 -20.62 -8.08 5.97
C HIS A 60 -21.47 -8.58 7.14
N ASN A 61 -20.95 -8.58 8.38
CA ASN A 61 -21.68 -9.11 9.53
C ASN A 61 -21.67 -8.22 10.78
N TYR A 62 -20.89 -7.13 10.83
CA TYR A 62 -20.84 -6.27 12.01
C TYR A 62 -22.22 -5.72 12.43
N GLN A 63 -23.11 -5.48 11.47
CA GLN A 63 -24.48 -4.98 11.74
C GLN A 63 -25.38 -6.02 12.45
N LYS A 64 -24.97 -7.29 12.49
CA LYS A 64 -25.70 -8.38 13.16
C LYS A 64 -25.28 -8.55 14.63
N LEU A 65 -24.24 -7.84 15.06
CA LEU A 65 -23.77 -7.89 16.44
C LEU A 65 -24.78 -7.23 17.37
N LYS A 66 -24.95 -7.78 18.57
CA LYS A 66 -25.71 -7.13 19.64
C LYS A 66 -24.92 -5.94 20.18
N ASP A 67 -25.61 -4.94 20.73
CA ASP A 67 -24.98 -3.70 21.22
C ASP A 67 -23.82 -3.97 22.20
N HIS A 68 -23.99 -4.88 23.15
CA HIS A 68 -22.94 -5.23 24.11
C HIS A 68 -21.72 -5.93 23.47
N GLU A 69 -21.93 -6.72 22.40
CA GLU A 69 -20.85 -7.36 21.64
C GLU A 69 -20.08 -6.29 20.87
N CYS A 70 -20.81 -5.38 20.21
CA CYS A 70 -20.26 -4.24 19.49
C CYS A 70 -19.41 -3.33 20.41
N GLU A 71 -19.94 -2.99 21.59
CA GLU A 71 -19.25 -2.19 22.60
C GLU A 71 -17.98 -2.91 23.11
N THR A 72 -18.06 -4.22 23.34
CA THR A 72 -16.91 -5.03 23.77
C THR A 72 -15.78 -4.98 22.73
N ILE A 73 -16.10 -5.15 21.44
CA ILE A 73 -15.13 -5.06 20.34
C ILE A 73 -14.56 -3.64 20.25
N ALA A 74 -15.43 -2.63 20.29
CA ALA A 74 -15.02 -1.23 20.19
C ALA A 74 -14.03 -0.84 21.28
N ASN A 75 -14.31 -1.25 22.53
CA ASN A 75 -13.45 -1.03 23.68
C ASN A 75 -12.13 -1.83 23.59
N ALA A 76 -12.20 -3.11 23.21
CA ALA A 76 -11.02 -3.96 23.08
C ALA A 76 -10.04 -3.43 22.01
N CYS A 77 -10.57 -2.93 20.90
CA CYS A 77 -9.78 -2.46 19.76
C CYS A 77 -9.55 -0.94 19.72
N ARG A 78 -10.11 -0.16 20.66
CA ARG A 78 -10.07 1.32 20.67
C ARG A 78 -10.50 1.97 19.36
N ILE A 79 -11.61 1.48 18.82
CA ILE A 79 -12.30 2.04 17.64
C ILE A 79 -13.59 2.74 18.08
N PRO A 80 -14.11 3.72 17.31
CA PRO A 80 -15.32 4.45 17.69
C PRO A 80 -16.55 3.56 17.88
N SER A 81 -16.68 2.54 17.04
CA SER A 81 -17.72 1.52 17.14
C SER A 81 -17.30 0.26 16.37
N CYS A 82 -18.01 -0.85 16.54
CA CYS A 82 -17.76 -2.07 15.77
C CYS A 82 -18.06 -1.94 14.27
N SER A 83 -18.58 -0.80 13.78
CA SER A 83 -18.61 -0.49 12.34
C SER A 83 -17.22 -0.44 11.71
N ALA A 84 -16.20 -0.18 12.52
CA ALA A 84 -14.81 -0.35 12.12
C ALA A 84 -14.48 -1.83 12.05
N ALA A 85 -14.70 -2.41 10.87
CA ALA A 85 -14.64 -3.85 10.64
C ALA A 85 -13.66 -4.26 9.52
N ILE A 86 -12.94 -3.32 8.91
CA ILE A 86 -11.95 -3.60 7.87
C ILE A 86 -10.55 -3.36 8.44
N ASP A 87 -9.67 -4.36 8.39
CA ASP A 87 -8.26 -4.13 8.65
C ASP A 87 -7.57 -3.53 7.43
N ILE A 88 -6.58 -2.69 7.67
CA ILE A 88 -5.69 -2.15 6.64
C ILE A 88 -4.34 -2.86 6.74
N VAL A 89 -3.83 -3.31 5.61
CA VAL A 89 -2.44 -3.70 5.41
C VAL A 89 -1.75 -2.58 4.65
N VAL A 90 -0.68 -2.03 5.20
CA VAL A 90 0.13 -1.01 4.55
C VAL A 90 1.57 -1.49 4.44
N LEU A 91 2.15 -1.35 3.26
CA LEU A 91 3.56 -1.68 3.01
C LEU A 91 4.41 -0.43 3.18
N TRP A 92 5.52 -0.55 3.91
CA TRP A 92 6.47 0.54 4.06
C TRP A 92 7.89 0.03 4.21
N VAL A 93 8.81 0.67 3.50
CA VAL A 93 10.25 0.46 3.58
C VAL A 93 10.94 1.82 3.45
N ASN A 94 12.00 2.04 4.23
CA ASN A 94 12.83 3.22 4.12
C ASN A 94 14.30 2.82 3.91
N ILE A 95 14.82 2.96 2.69
CA ILE A 95 16.24 2.62 2.43
C ILE A 95 17.23 3.68 2.92
N ASP A 96 16.77 4.80 3.48
CA ASP A 96 17.66 5.78 4.12
C ASP A 96 18.02 5.38 5.56
N ASP A 97 17.41 4.33 6.10
CA ASP A 97 17.80 3.67 7.35
C ASP A 97 19.13 2.91 7.17
N GLY A 98 20.13 3.24 7.98
CA GLY A 98 21.54 2.90 7.74
C GLY A 98 21.82 1.41 7.53
N ASP A 99 21.18 0.54 8.32
CA ASP A 99 21.38 -0.92 8.21
C ASP A 99 20.78 -1.46 6.91
N LEU A 100 19.60 -0.98 6.53
CA LEU A 100 18.92 -1.41 5.32
C LEU A 100 19.57 -0.84 4.06
N LYS A 101 20.09 0.39 4.15
CA LYS A 101 20.81 1.06 3.07
C LYS A 101 22.03 0.27 2.61
N ASN A 102 22.87 -0.14 3.56
CA ASN A 102 24.08 -0.90 3.27
C ASN A 102 23.73 -2.26 2.64
N LEU A 103 22.70 -2.90 3.16
CA LEU A 103 22.22 -4.17 2.66
C LEU A 103 21.62 -4.06 1.25
N PHE A 104 20.80 -3.04 1.00
CA PHE A 104 20.30 -2.72 -0.34
C PHE A 104 21.44 -2.52 -1.33
N HIS A 105 22.43 -1.69 -0.99
CA HIS A 105 23.62 -1.44 -1.82
C HIS A 105 24.43 -2.71 -2.07
N SER A 106 24.60 -3.57 -1.06
CA SER A 106 25.28 -4.87 -1.20
C SER A 106 24.55 -5.79 -2.18
N ILE A 107 23.21 -5.83 -2.13
CA ILE A 107 22.40 -6.70 -2.98
C ILE A 107 22.44 -6.20 -4.43
N ILE A 108 22.21 -4.90 -4.69
CA ILE A 108 22.26 -4.36 -6.07
C ILE A 108 23.66 -4.43 -6.69
N SER A 109 24.71 -4.47 -5.87
CA SER A 109 26.11 -4.60 -6.31
C SER A 109 26.56 -6.05 -6.45
N SER A 110 25.71 -7.02 -6.09
CA SER A 110 26.06 -8.44 -6.15
C SER A 110 26.23 -8.91 -7.59
N PRO A 111 27.22 -9.77 -7.91
CA PRO A 111 27.43 -10.31 -9.26
C PRO A 111 26.20 -10.99 -9.87
N GLU A 112 25.33 -11.55 -9.03
CA GLU A 112 24.09 -12.23 -9.42
C GLU A 112 22.99 -11.26 -9.88
N LEU A 113 22.95 -10.02 -9.36
CA LEU A 113 22.06 -8.95 -9.86
C LEU A 113 22.75 -8.06 -10.90
N VAL A 114 24.08 -8.04 -10.90
CA VAL A 114 24.93 -7.39 -11.90
C VAL A 114 24.96 -8.18 -13.23
N LEU A 115 24.26 -9.32 -13.32
CA LEU A 115 23.83 -9.93 -14.59
C LEU A 115 23.02 -8.88 -15.38
N ASP A 116 23.43 -8.28 -16.49
CA ASP A 116 24.61 -8.38 -17.32
C ASP A 116 24.68 -7.05 -18.09
N SER A 117 25.75 -6.27 -17.94
CA SER A 117 26.06 -5.14 -18.84
C SER A 117 27.20 -5.42 -19.83
N ARG A 118 27.89 -6.57 -19.71
CA ARG A 118 29.16 -6.84 -20.43
C ARG A 118 29.33 -8.28 -21.01
N HIS A 119 28.35 -9.16 -20.89
CA HIS A 119 28.36 -10.61 -21.12
C HIS A 119 27.02 -11.11 -21.68
N ASN A 120 26.86 -10.92 -22.99
CA ASN A 120 25.74 -11.33 -23.84
C ASN A 120 25.48 -12.86 -23.92
N GLN A 121 25.87 -13.66 -22.92
CA GLN A 121 25.72 -15.12 -22.91
C GLN A 121 25.37 -15.61 -21.51
N ILE A 122 24.12 -16.03 -21.33
CA ILE A 122 23.79 -17.03 -20.33
C ILE A 122 24.42 -18.34 -20.80
N SER A 123 25.28 -18.95 -20.00
CA SER A 123 25.83 -20.27 -20.29
C SER A 123 24.69 -21.28 -20.52
N GLU A 124 24.67 -21.92 -21.69
CA GLU A 124 23.60 -22.80 -22.20
C GLU A 124 23.30 -24.04 -21.32
N ASN A 125 24.06 -24.24 -20.23
CA ASN A 125 24.11 -25.50 -19.50
C ASN A 125 23.06 -25.68 -18.39
N ARG A 126 22.38 -24.63 -17.92
CA ARG A 126 21.24 -24.78 -16.97
C ARG A 126 19.86 -24.76 -17.63
N VAL A 127 19.80 -24.55 -18.95
CA VAL A 127 18.55 -24.56 -19.73
C VAL A 127 18.21 -25.97 -20.22
N HIS A 128 19.10 -26.96 -20.06
CA HIS A 128 18.87 -28.30 -20.60
C HIS A 128 17.74 -29.08 -19.90
N ASP A 129 17.48 -28.85 -18.61
CA ASP A 129 16.40 -29.55 -17.90
C ASP A 129 15.00 -28.94 -18.10
N PHE A 130 14.90 -27.67 -18.51
CA PHE A 130 13.61 -27.05 -18.85
C PHE A 130 13.21 -27.22 -20.33
N LYS A 131 14.11 -27.76 -21.17
CA LYS A 131 13.91 -27.87 -22.63
C LYS A 131 12.90 -28.93 -23.06
N GLN A 132 12.53 -29.89 -22.21
CA GLN A 132 11.67 -30.99 -22.66
C GLN A 132 10.15 -30.70 -22.63
N GLN A 133 9.68 -29.63 -21.97
CA GLN A 133 8.22 -29.40 -21.85
C GLN A 133 7.66 -28.10 -22.45
N ASN A 134 8.47 -27.15 -22.93
CA ASN A 134 7.93 -25.93 -23.54
C ASN A 134 8.66 -25.54 -24.83
N ARG A 135 8.15 -26.01 -25.98
CA ARG A 135 8.51 -25.51 -27.32
C ARG A 135 7.91 -24.13 -27.58
N LEU A 136 8.28 -23.09 -26.83
CA LEU A 136 7.96 -21.70 -27.23
C LEU A 136 9.09 -20.73 -26.87
N LEU A 137 9.68 -20.16 -27.94
CA LEU A 137 10.45 -18.91 -28.03
C LEU A 137 11.86 -18.90 -27.42
N ARG A 138 12.88 -18.91 -28.30
CA ARG A 138 14.22 -18.40 -27.97
C ARG A 138 14.14 -16.87 -27.83
N PRO A 139 14.45 -16.27 -26.68
CA PRO A 139 14.38 -14.82 -26.53
C PRO A 139 15.49 -14.12 -27.35
N SER A 140 15.15 -13.07 -28.09
CA SER A 140 16.09 -12.30 -28.93
C SER A 140 16.95 -11.33 -28.11
N LYS A 141 18.07 -10.84 -28.66
CA LYS A 141 18.88 -9.77 -28.04
C LYS A 141 18.07 -8.49 -27.70
N GLN A 142 16.99 -8.24 -28.45
CA GLN A 142 16.07 -7.12 -28.20
C GLN A 142 15.20 -7.36 -26.95
N TYR A 143 14.81 -8.60 -26.66
CA TYR A 143 14.13 -8.98 -25.41
C TYR A 143 15.02 -8.76 -24.18
N PHE A 144 16.30 -9.12 -24.25
CA PHE A 144 17.26 -8.85 -23.18
C PHE A 144 17.53 -7.35 -22.99
N SER A 145 17.62 -6.57 -24.08
CA SER A 145 17.67 -5.09 -24.02
C SER A 145 16.42 -4.49 -23.36
N MET A 146 15.22 -4.99 -23.72
CA MET A 146 13.96 -4.58 -23.12
C MET A 146 13.83 -4.95 -21.64
N MET A 147 14.49 -6.01 -21.15
CA MET A 147 14.52 -6.35 -19.71
C MET A 147 15.48 -5.50 -18.88
N ARG A 148 16.49 -4.84 -19.49
CA ARG A 148 17.46 -4.00 -18.76
C ARG A 148 16.86 -2.69 -18.23
N SER A 149 15.86 -2.11 -18.88
CA SER A 149 15.19 -0.87 -18.43
C SER A 149 14.25 -1.10 -17.22
N PRO A 150 13.38 -2.13 -17.23
CA PRO A 150 12.54 -2.51 -16.10
C PRO A 150 13.33 -2.89 -14.84
N LEU A 151 14.49 -3.54 -14.97
CA LEU A 151 15.34 -3.85 -13.81
C LEU A 151 15.95 -2.59 -13.19
N ARG A 152 16.35 -1.59 -13.99
CA ARG A 152 16.83 -0.30 -13.48
C ARG A 152 15.72 0.46 -12.76
N ASP A 153 14.51 0.41 -13.30
CA ASP A 153 13.33 0.97 -12.67
C ASP A 153 13.00 0.25 -11.35
N SER A 154 13.12 -1.08 -11.26
CA SER A 154 12.79 -1.80 -10.02
C SER A 154 13.75 -1.56 -8.85
N ILE A 155 14.97 -1.08 -9.12
CA ILE A 155 15.96 -0.68 -8.10
C ILE A 155 16.09 0.83 -7.94
N SER A 156 15.21 1.62 -8.56
CA SER A 156 15.30 3.08 -8.50
C SER A 156 15.03 3.58 -7.08
N SER A 157 15.80 4.59 -6.64
CA SER A 157 15.76 5.05 -5.25
C SER A 157 14.46 5.76 -4.88
N ASN A 158 13.68 6.27 -5.85
CA ASN A 158 12.33 6.82 -5.59
C ASN A 158 11.33 5.75 -5.12
N ARG A 159 11.57 4.46 -5.39
CA ARG A 159 10.70 3.38 -4.91
C ARG A 159 10.82 3.07 -3.41
N PHE A 160 11.85 3.60 -2.76
CA PHE A 160 12.21 3.18 -1.40
C PHE A 160 12.63 4.34 -0.47
N ARG A 161 12.81 5.55 -1.01
CA ARG A 161 13.11 6.75 -0.20
C ARG A 161 11.87 7.16 0.59
N ASP A 162 12.08 7.69 1.78
CA ASP A 162 10.98 8.08 2.65
C ASP A 162 10.67 9.59 2.51
N LEU A 163 9.49 9.90 1.97
CA LEU A 163 8.93 11.26 1.96
C LEU A 163 8.08 11.57 3.20
N LYS A 164 8.20 10.76 4.26
CA LYS A 164 7.32 10.75 5.46
C LYS A 164 5.86 10.41 5.13
N GLN A 165 5.63 9.70 4.02
CA GLN A 165 4.28 9.42 3.54
C GLN A 165 3.51 8.51 4.48
N LEU A 166 4.15 7.49 5.07
CA LEU A 166 3.54 6.65 6.10
C LEU A 166 2.97 7.48 7.28
N LYS A 167 3.67 8.52 7.73
CA LYS A 167 3.19 9.40 8.82
C LYS A 167 1.86 10.04 8.44
N TYR A 168 1.78 10.60 7.24
CA TYR A 168 0.58 11.30 6.77
C TYR A 168 -0.52 10.34 6.32
N PHE A 169 -0.17 9.14 5.86
CA PHE A 169 -1.11 8.03 5.69
C PHE A 169 -1.82 7.72 7.02
N LEU A 170 -1.08 7.54 8.12
CA LEU A 170 -1.65 7.28 9.45
C LEU A 170 -2.55 8.42 9.94
N ARG A 171 -2.16 9.68 9.71
CA ARG A 171 -3.02 10.85 9.97
C ARG A 171 -4.28 10.85 9.12
N SER A 172 -4.18 10.50 7.84
CA SER A 172 -5.33 10.41 6.94
C SER A 172 -6.31 9.30 7.35
N VAL A 173 -5.81 8.17 7.88
CA VAL A 173 -6.64 7.10 8.46
C VAL A 173 -7.35 7.58 9.71
N GLU A 174 -6.65 8.27 10.62
CA GLU A 174 -7.27 8.82 11.83
C GLU A 174 -8.34 9.87 11.51
N GLU A 175 -8.08 10.75 10.54
CA GLU A 175 -8.98 11.85 10.20
C GLU A 175 -10.18 11.40 9.36
N ASN A 176 -9.96 10.52 8.36
CA ASN A 176 -10.97 10.21 7.34
C ASN A 176 -11.37 8.72 7.28
N GLY A 177 -10.56 7.82 7.84
CA GLY A 177 -10.76 6.37 7.77
C GLY A 177 -11.30 5.71 9.04
N ARG A 178 -11.35 6.45 10.15
CA ARG A 178 -11.52 5.89 11.51
C ARG A 178 -12.80 5.08 11.72
N GLU A 179 -13.87 5.38 10.99
CA GLU A 179 -15.18 4.73 11.14
C GLU A 179 -15.24 3.30 10.55
N TRP A 180 -14.37 2.98 9.60
CA TRP A 180 -14.32 1.65 8.95
C TRP A 180 -12.99 0.93 9.18
N ALA A 181 -11.90 1.67 9.42
CA ALA A 181 -10.57 1.13 9.62
C ALA A 181 -10.40 0.60 11.05
N ARG A 182 -10.33 -0.71 11.20
CA ARG A 182 -10.21 -1.39 12.49
C ARG A 182 -8.78 -1.37 13.02
N ARG A 183 -7.90 -2.15 12.39
CA ARG A 183 -6.46 -2.26 12.70
C ARG A 183 -5.63 -1.90 11.46
N ILE A 184 -4.38 -1.53 11.68
CA ILE A 184 -3.36 -1.29 10.68
C ILE A 184 -2.24 -2.30 10.92
N PHE A 185 -2.06 -3.20 9.96
CA PHE A 185 -0.92 -4.09 9.85
C PHE A 185 0.14 -3.39 9.00
N LEU A 186 1.13 -2.82 9.68
CA LEU A 186 2.27 -2.15 9.06
C LEU A 186 3.32 -3.19 8.71
N ILE A 187 3.43 -3.52 7.43
CA ILE A 187 4.42 -4.46 6.92
C ILE A 187 5.75 -3.73 6.71
N THR A 188 6.81 -4.18 7.39
CA THR A 188 8.14 -3.57 7.30
C THR A 188 9.23 -4.62 7.16
N ASN A 189 10.42 -4.16 6.77
CA ASN A 189 11.62 -4.98 6.76
C ASN A 189 12.47 -4.80 8.03
N ASN A 190 11.89 -5.13 9.20
CA ASN A 190 12.50 -4.96 10.54
C ASN A 190 12.71 -3.50 10.95
N GLN A 191 12.08 -2.57 10.23
CA GLN A 191 12.15 -1.15 10.51
C GLN A 191 10.96 -0.72 11.37
N VAL A 192 11.18 0.29 12.21
CA VAL A 192 10.16 0.95 13.01
C VAL A 192 10.37 2.46 12.87
N PRO A 193 9.40 3.22 12.33
CA PRO A 193 9.51 4.68 12.29
C PRO A 193 9.65 5.26 13.70
N ASP A 194 10.53 6.24 13.87
CA ASP A 194 10.86 6.87 15.16
C ASP A 194 9.65 7.57 15.83
N TYR A 195 8.73 8.09 15.03
CA TYR A 195 7.49 8.73 15.49
C TYR A 195 6.37 7.74 15.86
N LEU A 196 6.50 6.46 15.53
CA LEU A 196 5.41 5.48 15.63
C LEU A 196 5.20 4.98 17.06
N ASN A 197 3.98 5.16 17.58
CA ASN A 197 3.55 4.54 18.84
C ASN A 197 3.28 3.03 18.64
N ILE A 198 4.33 2.22 18.81
CA ILE A 198 4.26 0.76 18.67
C ILE A 198 3.36 0.07 19.71
N ASN A 199 3.03 0.78 20.80
CA ASN A 199 2.13 0.26 21.83
C ASN A 199 0.64 0.53 21.51
N HIS A 200 0.34 1.16 20.38
CA HIS A 200 -1.03 1.45 19.99
C HIS A 200 -1.81 0.17 19.65
N LEU A 201 -3.00 0.00 20.24
CA LEU A 201 -3.78 -1.24 20.11
C LEU A 201 -4.30 -1.52 18.70
N ARG A 202 -4.36 -0.51 17.85
CA ARG A 202 -4.76 -0.65 16.45
C ARG A 202 -3.59 -0.84 15.49
N ILE A 203 -2.33 -0.82 15.95
CA ILE A 203 -1.16 -1.06 15.09
C ILE A 203 -0.56 -2.42 15.40
N ARG A 204 -0.22 -3.15 14.34
CA ARG A 204 0.56 -4.38 14.37
C ARG A 204 1.71 -4.21 13.39
N ILE A 205 2.94 -4.29 13.88
CA ILE A 205 4.11 -4.34 12.99
C ILE A 205 4.29 -5.79 12.56
N VAL A 206 4.32 -6.02 11.26
CA VAL A 206 4.53 -7.34 10.66
C VAL A 206 5.84 -7.30 9.87
N ASN A 207 6.82 -8.07 10.30
CA ASN A 207 8.05 -8.21 9.51
C ASN A 207 7.78 -9.03 8.24
N HIS A 208 8.44 -8.69 7.13
CA HIS A 208 8.38 -9.45 5.87
C HIS A 208 8.48 -10.98 6.06
N GLN A 209 9.41 -11.46 6.89
CA GLN A 209 9.62 -12.88 7.16
C GLN A 209 8.43 -13.55 7.86
N GLN A 210 7.67 -12.80 8.66
CA GLN A 210 6.50 -13.34 9.37
C GLN A 210 5.38 -13.76 8.40
N LEU A 211 5.33 -13.16 7.21
CA LEU A 211 4.37 -13.54 6.16
C LEU A 211 4.57 -14.98 5.65
N PHE A 212 5.76 -15.56 5.88
CA PHE A 212 6.12 -16.92 5.45
C PHE A 212 6.04 -17.95 6.58
N LYS A 213 5.93 -17.52 7.85
CA LYS A 213 6.09 -18.38 9.04
C LYS A 213 5.14 -19.57 9.07
N TYR A 214 3.91 -19.40 8.59
CA TYR A 214 2.86 -20.43 8.62
C TYR A 214 2.63 -21.06 7.24
N THR A 215 3.62 -20.99 6.37
CA THR A 215 3.56 -21.53 5.01
C THR A 215 4.56 -22.67 4.87
N ASN A 216 4.30 -23.60 3.96
CA ASN A 216 5.26 -24.67 3.61
C ASN A 216 6.35 -24.18 2.65
N VAL A 217 6.66 -22.87 2.70
CA VAL A 217 7.58 -22.22 1.78
C VAL A 217 8.75 -21.69 2.55
N THR A 218 9.95 -21.99 2.06
CA THR A 218 11.18 -21.41 2.61
C THR A 218 11.12 -19.88 2.45
N PRO A 219 11.18 -19.12 3.55
CA PRO A 219 11.24 -17.67 3.48
C PRO A 219 12.46 -17.24 2.64
N PRO A 220 12.37 -16.11 1.94
CA PRO A 220 13.52 -15.57 1.22
C PRO A 220 14.67 -15.30 2.18
N LYS A 221 15.87 -15.75 1.81
CA LYS A 221 17.09 -15.53 2.60
C LYS A 221 17.59 -14.09 2.50
N HIS A 222 16.98 -13.29 1.63
CA HIS A 222 17.35 -11.92 1.32
C HIS A 222 16.23 -11.00 1.81
N PRO A 223 16.55 -9.75 2.17
CA PRO A 223 15.55 -8.70 2.23
C PRO A 223 14.70 -8.66 0.97
N LEU A 224 13.39 -8.58 1.18
CA LEU A 224 12.45 -8.37 0.10
C LEU A 224 12.20 -6.88 -0.09
N PHE A 225 12.59 -6.38 -1.26
CA PHE A 225 12.22 -5.07 -1.80
C PHE A 225 11.18 -5.21 -2.92
N ASN A 226 10.76 -6.45 -3.20
CA ASN A 226 9.76 -6.78 -4.19
C ASN A 226 8.36 -6.71 -3.59
N SER A 227 7.63 -5.63 -3.85
CA SER A 227 6.26 -5.52 -3.36
C SER A 227 5.32 -6.59 -3.94
N MET A 228 5.57 -7.13 -5.14
CA MET A 228 4.74 -8.22 -5.68
C MET A 228 4.92 -9.50 -4.84
N ALA A 229 6.15 -9.79 -4.41
CA ALA A 229 6.44 -10.89 -3.49
C ALA A 229 5.80 -10.68 -2.11
N ILE A 230 5.84 -9.46 -1.58
CA ILE A 230 5.27 -9.16 -0.26
C ILE A 230 3.73 -9.23 -0.32
N GLN A 231 3.13 -8.58 -1.31
CA GLN A 231 1.68 -8.54 -1.52
C GLN A 231 1.09 -9.94 -1.75
N SER A 232 1.83 -10.86 -2.38
CA SER A 232 1.34 -12.23 -2.62
C SER A 232 1.16 -13.03 -1.32
N MET A 233 1.75 -12.59 -0.21
CA MET A 233 1.78 -13.32 1.06
C MET A 233 0.95 -12.68 2.18
N VAL A 234 0.36 -11.49 1.97
CA VAL A 234 -0.34 -10.74 3.05
C VAL A 234 -1.55 -11.47 3.62
N HIS A 235 -2.19 -12.37 2.85
CA HIS A 235 -3.31 -13.17 3.32
C HIS A 235 -2.94 -14.15 4.46
N ASN A 236 -1.64 -14.39 4.66
CA ASN A 236 -1.09 -15.24 5.73
C ASN A 236 -0.95 -14.51 7.07
N ILE A 237 -1.20 -13.20 7.14
CA ILE A 237 -1.21 -12.48 8.41
C ILE A 237 -2.27 -13.12 9.33
N PRO A 238 -1.88 -13.65 10.50
CA PRO A 238 -2.84 -14.25 11.43
C PRO A 238 -3.87 -13.22 11.87
N THR A 239 -5.13 -13.66 12.02
CA THR A 239 -6.26 -12.84 12.48
C THR A 239 -6.66 -11.68 11.56
N LEU A 240 -6.03 -11.51 10.39
CA LEU A 240 -6.41 -10.50 9.41
C LEU A 240 -7.88 -10.68 8.98
N SER A 241 -8.63 -9.58 8.86
CA SER A 241 -10.01 -9.61 8.36
C SER A 241 -10.09 -10.13 6.93
N SER A 242 -11.27 -10.61 6.54
CA SER A 242 -11.64 -10.78 5.14
C SER A 242 -13.03 -10.16 4.93
N PRO A 243 -13.16 -9.12 4.07
CA PRO A 243 -12.10 -8.45 3.32
C PRO A 243 -11.16 -7.60 4.20
N PHE A 244 -10.03 -7.17 3.63
CA PHE A 244 -9.08 -6.20 4.19
C PHE A 244 -8.60 -5.24 3.10
N TYR A 245 -8.15 -4.05 3.48
CA TYR A 245 -7.55 -3.10 2.55
C TYR A 245 -6.06 -3.34 2.36
N LEU A 246 -5.59 -3.24 1.13
CA LEU A 246 -4.16 -3.13 0.83
C LEU A 246 -3.83 -1.71 0.36
N PHE A 247 -2.93 -1.04 1.08
CA PHE A 247 -2.41 0.28 0.76
C PHE A 247 -0.90 0.23 0.51
N ASP A 248 -0.45 1.02 -0.44
CA ASP A 248 0.91 1.58 -0.43
C ASP A 248 0.88 2.85 0.44
N ASP A 249 2.02 3.22 1.04
CA ASP A 249 2.11 4.34 1.98
C ASP A 249 1.92 5.73 1.34
N ASP A 250 2.02 5.79 0.01
CA ASP A 250 1.83 6.97 -0.82
C ASP A 250 0.36 7.25 -1.19
N ILE A 251 -0.59 6.41 -0.75
CA ILE A 251 -2.03 6.56 -0.99
C ILE A 251 -2.71 7.10 0.29
N LEU A 252 -3.12 8.36 0.27
CA LEU A 252 -3.73 9.04 1.42
C LEU A 252 -5.26 9.12 1.30
N ILE A 253 -5.96 9.00 2.43
CA ILE A 253 -7.42 9.15 2.50
C ILE A 253 -7.76 10.64 2.64
N ARG A 254 -8.32 11.23 1.59
CA ARG A 254 -8.54 12.67 1.48
C ARG A 254 -9.83 13.14 2.17
N LYS A 255 -10.89 12.33 2.12
CA LYS A 255 -12.18 12.67 2.73
C LYS A 255 -12.83 11.45 3.35
N TYR A 256 -13.75 11.72 4.27
CA TYR A 256 -14.61 10.73 4.87
C TYR A 256 -15.25 9.79 3.83
N LEU A 257 -15.21 8.50 4.14
CA LEU A 257 -15.61 7.41 3.26
C LEU A 257 -16.69 6.58 3.97
N LEU A 258 -17.89 6.57 3.42
CA LEU A 258 -18.94 5.67 3.90
C LEU A 258 -18.64 4.23 3.47
N VAL A 259 -19.01 3.24 4.27
CA VAL A 259 -18.90 1.82 3.91
C VAL A 259 -19.56 1.50 2.56
N THR A 260 -20.72 2.11 2.28
CA THR A 260 -21.43 1.98 0.98
C THR A 260 -20.67 2.58 -0.20
N THR A 261 -19.64 3.38 0.05
CA THR A 261 -18.75 3.93 -0.99
C THR A 261 -17.83 2.84 -1.53
N ILE A 262 -17.61 1.74 -0.80
CA ILE A 262 -16.59 0.73 -1.10
C ILE A 262 -17.13 -0.70 -1.10
N ILE A 263 -18.34 -0.91 -0.57
CA ILE A 263 -19.08 -2.16 -0.63
C ILE A 263 -20.43 -1.92 -1.33
N ASP A 264 -20.77 -2.80 -2.27
CA ASP A 264 -22.07 -2.91 -2.92
C ASP A 264 -22.71 -4.25 -2.55
N GLY A 265 -23.71 -4.23 -1.67
CA GLY A 265 -24.29 -5.44 -1.09
C GLY A 265 -23.25 -6.26 -0.31
N ASN A 266 -22.91 -7.44 -0.83
CA ASN A 266 -21.86 -8.31 -0.27
C ASN A 266 -20.54 -8.28 -1.06
N LYS A 267 -20.41 -7.39 -2.05
CA LYS A 267 -19.24 -7.33 -2.93
C LYS A 267 -18.44 -6.04 -2.71
N SER A 268 -17.13 -6.13 -2.88
CA SER A 268 -16.25 -4.98 -2.91
C SER A 268 -16.36 -4.24 -4.23
N ILE A 269 -16.39 -2.92 -4.19
CA ILE A 269 -16.42 -2.09 -5.39
C ILE A 269 -14.98 -1.92 -5.91
N VAL A 270 -14.79 -2.21 -7.20
CA VAL A 270 -13.56 -1.91 -7.94
C VAL A 270 -13.85 -0.82 -8.97
N ASP A 271 -13.17 0.31 -8.86
CA ASP A 271 -13.28 1.40 -9.82
C ASP A 271 -12.34 1.14 -11.01
N LEU A 272 -12.89 1.19 -12.22
CA LEU A 272 -12.17 0.91 -13.46
C LEU A 272 -11.76 2.22 -14.15
N ASN A 273 -10.54 2.24 -14.69
CA ASN A 273 -10.07 3.32 -15.55
C ASN A 273 -10.96 3.43 -16.80
N ASN A 274 -11.22 4.66 -17.24
CA ASN A 274 -12.08 4.90 -18.41
C ASN A 274 -11.45 4.45 -19.73
N ASN A 275 -10.12 4.40 -19.78
CA ASN A 275 -9.35 4.03 -20.96
C ASN A 275 -8.97 2.55 -20.87
N PRO A 276 -9.63 1.64 -21.62
CA PRO A 276 -9.23 0.26 -21.66
C PRO A 276 -7.86 0.15 -22.34
N PHE A 277 -7.04 -0.74 -21.82
CA PHE A 277 -5.72 -1.03 -22.33
C PHE A 277 -5.78 -2.26 -23.25
N ASN A 278 -5.01 -2.24 -24.36
CA ASN A 278 -4.94 -3.38 -25.28
C ASN A 278 -3.81 -4.34 -24.88
N ILE A 279 -4.18 -5.49 -24.32
CA ILE A 279 -3.24 -6.51 -23.80
C ILE A 279 -2.32 -7.08 -24.90
N LEU A 280 -2.64 -6.87 -26.18
CA LEU A 280 -1.85 -7.35 -27.31
C LEU A 280 -0.76 -6.36 -27.76
N SER A 281 -0.75 -5.13 -27.24
CA SER A 281 0.23 -4.10 -27.63
C SER A 281 1.60 -4.30 -26.96
N LYS A 282 2.69 -4.02 -27.70
CA LYS A 282 4.09 -4.03 -27.22
C LYS A 282 4.87 -2.84 -27.81
N PRO A 283 5.87 -2.26 -27.10
CA PRO A 283 6.37 -2.57 -25.75
C PRO A 283 5.67 -1.79 -24.62
N LEU A 284 5.78 -2.27 -23.37
CA LEU A 284 5.06 -1.71 -22.22
C LEU A 284 5.93 -1.43 -20.99
N PRO A 285 5.60 -0.38 -20.19
CA PRO A 285 6.26 -0.09 -18.91
C PRO A 285 6.20 -1.26 -17.91
N LEU A 286 7.09 -1.31 -16.92
CA LEU A 286 7.17 -2.41 -15.94
C LEU A 286 5.83 -2.67 -15.21
N PHE A 287 5.12 -1.61 -14.78
CA PHE A 287 3.78 -1.75 -14.20
C PHE A 287 2.81 -2.51 -15.13
N HIS A 288 2.80 -2.14 -16.41
CA HIS A 288 1.99 -2.81 -17.41
C HIS A 288 2.47 -4.25 -17.64
N ASN A 289 3.78 -4.54 -17.55
CA ASN A 289 4.27 -5.92 -17.62
C ASN A 289 3.73 -6.80 -16.49
N HIS A 290 3.69 -6.31 -15.25
CA HIS A 290 3.13 -7.07 -14.13
C HIS A 290 1.63 -7.37 -14.32
N VAL A 291 0.86 -6.38 -14.78
CA VAL A 291 -0.56 -6.54 -15.11
C VAL A 291 -0.73 -7.57 -16.24
N HIS A 292 0.10 -7.50 -17.28
CA HIS A 292 0.08 -8.48 -18.38
C HIS A 292 0.40 -9.89 -17.92
N THR A 293 1.42 -10.05 -17.08
CA THR A 293 1.82 -11.33 -16.52
C THR A 293 0.64 -11.94 -15.76
N ALA A 294 0.01 -11.17 -14.86
CA ALA A 294 -1.18 -11.62 -14.12
C ALA A 294 -2.33 -12.05 -15.05
N ILE A 295 -2.64 -11.24 -16.07
CA ILE A 295 -3.70 -11.55 -17.04
C ILE A 295 -3.38 -12.82 -17.83
N ASN A 296 -2.13 -12.99 -18.27
CA ASN A 296 -1.70 -14.16 -19.02
C ASN A 296 -1.75 -15.44 -18.18
N MET A 297 -1.46 -15.34 -16.88
CA MET A 297 -1.63 -16.45 -15.93
C MET A 297 -3.10 -16.85 -15.85
N VAL A 298 -3.99 -15.88 -15.62
CA VAL A 298 -5.43 -16.12 -15.49
C VAL A 298 -6.07 -16.67 -16.77
N LYS A 299 -5.64 -16.22 -17.95
CA LYS A 299 -6.12 -16.72 -19.25
C LYS A 299 -5.98 -18.24 -19.41
N ARG A 300 -5.06 -18.88 -18.68
CA ARG A 300 -4.84 -20.34 -18.74
C ARG A 300 -5.95 -21.16 -18.08
N ILE A 301 -6.69 -20.57 -17.12
CA ILE A 301 -7.62 -21.32 -16.27
C ILE A 301 -9.02 -21.40 -16.88
N LYS A 302 -9.52 -20.29 -17.46
CA LYS A 302 -10.71 -20.19 -18.34
C LYS A 302 -10.97 -18.71 -18.63
N SER A 303 -11.84 -18.41 -19.59
CA SER A 303 -12.25 -17.07 -20.06
C SER A 303 -12.88 -16.21 -18.95
N ILE A 304 -12.08 -15.68 -18.02
CA ILE A 304 -12.56 -14.74 -17.00
C ILE A 304 -12.98 -13.45 -17.73
N GLY A 305 -14.25 -13.07 -17.57
CA GLY A 305 -14.99 -12.11 -18.40
C GLY A 305 -14.53 -10.64 -18.37
N LEU A 306 -13.38 -10.33 -17.77
CA LEU A 306 -12.75 -9.00 -17.81
C LEU A 306 -12.07 -8.69 -19.16
N LEU A 307 -11.98 -9.69 -20.03
CA LEU A 307 -11.47 -9.58 -21.38
C LEU A 307 -12.64 -9.28 -22.31
N GLY A 308 -12.67 -8.07 -22.87
CA GLY A 308 -13.55 -7.78 -23.99
C GLY A 308 -13.22 -8.70 -25.17
N SER A 309 -14.22 -8.97 -26.03
CA SER A 309 -14.10 -9.83 -27.21
C SER A 309 -12.96 -9.46 -28.17
N ASN A 310 -12.46 -8.21 -28.10
CA ASN A 310 -11.37 -7.70 -28.95
C ASN A 310 -10.01 -7.61 -28.23
N GLY A 311 -9.84 -8.24 -27.05
CA GLY A 311 -8.60 -8.16 -26.26
C GLY A 311 -8.40 -6.84 -25.49
N LEU A 312 -9.43 -5.99 -25.46
CA LEU A 312 -9.49 -4.78 -24.65
C LEU A 312 -9.79 -5.13 -23.19
N HIS A 313 -9.03 -4.53 -22.26
CA HIS A 313 -9.17 -4.77 -20.84
C HIS A 313 -9.21 -3.47 -20.06
N TYR A 314 -10.20 -3.36 -19.17
CA TYR A 314 -10.29 -2.26 -18.22
C TYR A 314 -9.42 -2.57 -17.02
N ILE A 315 -8.40 -1.74 -16.80
CA ILE A 315 -7.53 -1.83 -15.64
C ILE A 315 -8.22 -1.12 -14.46
N ALA A 316 -8.16 -1.70 -13.27
CA ALA A 316 -8.55 -1.00 -12.06
C ALA A 316 -7.73 0.29 -11.90
N VAL A 317 -8.35 1.32 -11.33
CA VAL A 317 -7.64 2.54 -10.92
C VAL A 317 -6.52 2.14 -9.93
N HIS A 318 -5.33 2.72 -10.08
CA HIS A 318 -4.19 2.47 -9.19
C HIS A 318 -4.45 3.07 -7.81
N GLY A 319 -5.14 2.31 -6.95
CA GLY A 319 -5.64 2.77 -5.67
C GLY A 319 -5.82 1.64 -4.66
N PRO A 320 -6.34 1.95 -3.46
CA PRO A 320 -6.49 0.96 -2.42
C PRO A 320 -7.59 -0.03 -2.80
N LEU A 321 -7.28 -1.32 -2.70
CA LEU A 321 -8.17 -2.40 -3.08
C LEU A 321 -8.58 -3.20 -1.84
N LEU A 322 -9.87 -3.54 -1.73
CA LEU A 322 -10.31 -4.55 -0.78
C LEU A 322 -9.96 -5.94 -1.31
N LEU A 323 -9.12 -6.63 -0.58
CA LEU A 323 -8.67 -7.98 -0.85
C LEU A 323 -9.35 -8.97 0.10
N TYR A 324 -9.51 -10.21 -0.35
CA TYR A 324 -10.11 -11.29 0.43
C TYR A 324 -9.10 -12.39 0.69
N ARG A 325 -8.97 -12.85 1.94
CA ARG A 325 -8.00 -13.88 2.31
C ARG A 325 -8.20 -15.17 1.51
N GLU A 326 -9.45 -15.53 1.27
CA GLU A 326 -9.88 -16.70 0.50
C GLU A 326 -9.36 -16.63 -0.94
N ILE A 327 -9.37 -15.44 -1.56
CA ILE A 327 -8.82 -15.24 -2.90
C ILE A 327 -7.29 -15.38 -2.88
N GLY A 328 -6.60 -14.87 -1.85
CA GLY A 328 -5.15 -15.05 -1.70
C GLY A 328 -4.74 -16.52 -1.63
N ILE A 329 -5.47 -17.31 -0.83
CA ILE A 329 -5.28 -18.77 -0.74
C ILE A 329 -5.53 -19.44 -2.10
N LYS A 330 -6.61 -19.03 -2.79
CA LYS A 330 -6.95 -19.55 -4.12
C LYS A 330 -5.84 -19.25 -5.14
N ILE A 331 -5.33 -18.02 -5.18
CA ILE A 331 -4.20 -17.62 -6.03
C ILE A 331 -2.98 -18.48 -5.76
N TRP A 332 -2.62 -18.66 -4.48
CA TRP A 332 -1.46 -19.45 -4.09
C TRP A 332 -1.57 -20.92 -4.53
N ASN A 333 -2.76 -21.51 -4.40
CA ASN A 333 -2.98 -22.90 -4.78
C ASN A 333 -2.97 -23.11 -6.29
N GLU A 334 -3.54 -22.16 -7.04
CA GLU A 334 -3.66 -22.25 -8.50
C GLU A 334 -2.34 -21.92 -9.22
N PHE A 335 -1.59 -20.93 -8.73
CA PHE A 335 -0.37 -20.42 -9.36
C PHE A 335 0.88 -20.66 -8.52
N ARG A 336 0.93 -21.79 -7.82
CA ARG A 336 1.94 -22.07 -6.79
C ARG A 336 3.38 -21.89 -7.29
N GLU A 337 3.69 -22.38 -8.47
CA GLU A 337 5.06 -22.33 -9.00
C GLU A 337 5.45 -20.92 -9.44
N GLU A 338 4.54 -20.17 -10.07
CA GLU A 338 4.75 -18.74 -10.36
C GLU A 338 4.88 -17.90 -9.09
N MET A 339 4.10 -18.19 -8.05
CA MET A 339 4.19 -17.49 -6.77
C MET A 339 5.51 -17.79 -6.05
N LYS A 340 5.96 -19.05 -6.03
CA LYS A 340 7.29 -19.44 -5.50
C LYS A 340 8.42 -18.70 -6.22
N LEU A 341 8.32 -18.58 -7.54
CA LEU A 341 9.30 -17.82 -8.32
C LEU A 341 9.26 -16.33 -7.93
N THR A 342 8.08 -15.73 -7.88
CA THR A 342 7.88 -14.31 -7.52
C THR A 342 8.51 -13.99 -6.16
N ILE A 343 8.25 -14.80 -5.14
CA ILE A 343 8.78 -14.57 -3.79
C ILE A 343 10.29 -14.82 -3.67
N SER A 344 10.90 -15.51 -4.64
CA SER A 344 12.35 -15.71 -4.66
C SER A 344 13.11 -14.46 -5.14
N HIS A 345 12.43 -13.51 -5.79
CA HIS A 345 13.05 -12.32 -6.33
C HIS A 345 13.18 -11.21 -5.27
N PRO A 346 14.40 -10.72 -4.98
CA PRO A 346 14.59 -9.62 -4.01
C PRO A 346 14.01 -8.29 -4.51
N PHE A 347 13.99 -8.06 -5.83
CA PHE A 347 13.40 -6.89 -6.49
C PHE A 347 12.34 -7.32 -7.50
N ARG A 348 11.44 -6.40 -7.88
CA ARG A 348 10.42 -6.67 -8.91
C ARG A 348 11.07 -7.10 -10.22
N MET A 349 10.68 -8.25 -10.73
CA MET A 349 11.05 -8.77 -12.05
C MET A 349 9.89 -8.62 -13.04
N PRO A 350 10.14 -8.43 -14.35
CA PRO A 350 9.06 -8.36 -15.36
C PRO A 350 8.12 -9.58 -15.38
N THR A 351 8.61 -10.72 -14.90
CA THR A 351 7.87 -11.99 -14.79
C THR A 351 7.02 -12.09 -13.53
N ASP A 352 7.09 -11.13 -12.61
CA ASP A 352 6.24 -11.11 -11.43
C ASP A 352 4.85 -10.63 -11.82
N PRO A 353 3.77 -11.29 -11.38
CA PRO A 353 2.42 -10.84 -11.65
C PRO A 353 2.00 -9.71 -10.71
N SER A 354 1.16 -8.81 -11.23
CA SER A 354 0.39 -7.88 -10.40
C SER A 354 -0.56 -8.68 -9.50
N ILE A 355 -0.28 -8.68 -8.20
CA ILE A 355 -1.07 -9.43 -7.22
C ILE A 355 -2.50 -8.87 -7.13
N GLN A 356 -2.66 -7.55 -7.09
CA GLN A 356 -3.98 -6.93 -7.09
C GLN A 356 -4.81 -7.33 -8.32
N THR A 357 -4.18 -7.41 -9.50
CA THR A 357 -4.84 -7.90 -10.72
C THR A 357 -5.27 -9.36 -10.57
N LEU A 358 -4.42 -10.23 -10.02
CA LEU A 358 -4.82 -11.63 -9.76
C LEU A 358 -6.02 -11.70 -8.82
N TYR A 359 -6.07 -10.88 -7.76
CA TYR A 359 -7.20 -10.84 -6.84
C TYR A 359 -8.50 -10.47 -7.55
N ILE A 360 -8.48 -9.36 -8.30
CA ILE A 360 -9.64 -8.87 -9.06
C ILE A 360 -10.19 -9.96 -9.98
N TYR A 361 -9.32 -10.64 -10.72
CA TYR A 361 -9.73 -11.65 -11.68
C TYR A 361 -10.22 -12.93 -11.00
N MET A 362 -9.52 -13.40 -9.97
CA MET A 362 -9.85 -14.66 -9.29
C MET A 362 -11.13 -14.57 -8.44
N GLY A 363 -11.54 -13.35 -8.06
CA GLY A 363 -12.80 -13.04 -7.38
C GLY A 363 -13.84 -12.31 -8.22
N TYR A 364 -13.66 -12.21 -9.55
CA TYR A 364 -14.42 -11.32 -10.43
C TYR A 364 -15.93 -11.35 -10.21
N SER A 365 -16.58 -12.51 -10.33
CA SER A 365 -18.05 -12.61 -10.23
C SER A 365 -18.56 -12.64 -8.80
N ASP A 366 -17.77 -13.16 -7.87
CA ASP A 366 -18.27 -13.57 -6.56
C ASP A 366 -18.00 -12.52 -5.48
N TYR A 367 -16.92 -11.75 -5.65
CA TYR A 367 -16.41 -10.82 -4.63
C TYR A 367 -16.42 -9.36 -5.07
N TYR A 368 -16.51 -9.08 -6.36
CA TYR A 368 -16.33 -7.72 -6.88
C TYR A 368 -17.53 -7.23 -7.70
N THR A 369 -17.90 -5.97 -7.47
CA THR A 369 -18.73 -5.18 -8.38
C THR A 369 -17.82 -4.17 -9.08
N PHE A 370 -17.92 -4.09 -10.41
CA PHE A 370 -17.12 -3.18 -11.21
C PHE A 370 -17.90 -1.94 -11.59
N LEU A 371 -17.41 -0.79 -11.18
CA LEU A 371 -17.96 0.50 -11.57
C LEU A 371 -16.95 1.22 -12.44
N LYS A 372 -17.46 1.98 -13.43
CA LYS A 372 -16.64 2.92 -14.19
C LYS A 372 -16.83 4.31 -13.59
N THR A 373 -15.87 5.20 -13.81
CA THR A 373 -16.05 6.66 -13.72
C THR A 373 -16.41 7.20 -12.33
N ARG A 374 -15.97 6.60 -11.22
CA ARG A 374 -16.18 7.24 -9.91
C ARG A 374 -15.11 8.26 -9.52
N ASN A 375 -13.99 8.32 -10.27
CA ASN A 375 -12.85 9.20 -10.01
C ASN A 375 -12.46 9.17 -8.52
N ILE A 376 -12.45 7.97 -7.91
CA ILE A 376 -12.26 7.88 -6.45
C ILE A 376 -10.84 8.24 -6.03
N LEU A 377 -9.87 8.19 -6.94
CA LEU A 377 -8.47 8.45 -6.67
C LEU A 377 -7.90 9.46 -7.65
N LYS A 378 -7.15 10.43 -7.11
CA LYS A 378 -6.29 11.33 -7.86
C LYS A 378 -4.86 10.84 -7.78
N PHE A 379 -4.23 10.62 -8.93
CA PHE A 379 -2.81 10.30 -9.00
C PHE A 379 -2.02 11.56 -9.29
N GLU A 380 -1.02 11.84 -8.46
CA GLU A 380 -0.11 12.97 -8.60
C GLU A 380 1.33 12.47 -8.67
N MET A 381 2.06 12.93 -9.67
CA MET A 381 3.49 12.70 -9.81
C MET A 381 4.24 13.99 -9.50
N LEU A 382 4.99 13.99 -8.41
CA LEU A 382 5.92 15.06 -8.09
C LEU A 382 7.16 14.93 -8.96
N THR A 383 7.54 16.00 -9.65
CA THR A 383 8.69 16.02 -10.56
C THR A 383 9.65 17.13 -10.16
N ASN A 384 10.90 17.07 -10.63
CA ASN A 384 11.87 18.13 -10.44
C ASN A 384 11.27 19.48 -10.86
N SER A 385 11.01 20.34 -9.89
CA SER A 385 10.31 21.61 -10.05
C SER A 385 10.68 22.54 -8.90
N GLN A 386 10.38 23.83 -9.05
CA GLN A 386 10.54 24.78 -7.97
C GLN A 386 9.69 24.36 -6.74
N PRO A 387 10.18 24.52 -5.50
CA PRO A 387 9.47 24.11 -4.30
C PRO A 387 8.02 24.59 -4.22
N GLU A 388 7.73 25.85 -4.59
CA GLU A 388 6.35 26.37 -4.61
C GLU A 388 5.42 25.56 -5.52
N LYS A 389 5.92 25.09 -6.66
CA LYS A 389 5.12 24.26 -7.57
C LYS A 389 4.81 22.91 -6.95
N ILE A 390 5.76 22.28 -6.26
CA ILE A 390 5.54 21.03 -5.50
C ILE A 390 4.46 21.24 -4.44
N ARG A 391 4.56 22.33 -3.66
CA ARG A 391 3.57 22.68 -2.63
C ARG A 391 2.18 22.88 -3.21
N ASN A 392 2.08 23.62 -4.31
CA ASN A 392 0.81 23.91 -4.97
C ASN A 392 0.20 22.66 -5.59
N THR A 393 1.00 21.77 -6.21
CA THR A 393 0.52 20.48 -6.70
C THR A 393 -0.14 19.68 -5.59
N LEU A 394 0.54 19.52 -4.44
CA LEU A 394 -0.01 18.81 -3.29
C LEU A 394 -1.29 19.48 -2.77
N ARG A 395 -1.26 20.80 -2.53
CA ARG A 395 -2.45 21.53 -2.06
C ARG A 395 -3.64 21.37 -3.01
N ASN A 396 -3.41 21.50 -4.32
CA ASN A 396 -4.47 21.36 -5.33
C ASN A 396 -5.03 19.93 -5.39
N ALA A 397 -4.18 18.92 -5.23
CA ALA A 397 -4.60 17.53 -5.20
C ALA A 397 -5.52 17.24 -4.02
N PHE A 398 -5.17 17.70 -2.83
CA PHE A 398 -5.96 17.49 -1.61
C PHE A 398 -7.14 18.47 -1.46
N ALA A 399 -7.15 19.59 -2.19
CA ALA A 399 -8.30 20.48 -2.28
C ALA A 399 -9.46 19.86 -3.07
N ASP A 400 -9.19 18.95 -4.00
CA ASP A 400 -10.17 18.34 -4.91
C ASP A 400 -11.24 17.51 -4.17
N LYS A 401 -12.44 18.09 -4.00
CA LYS A 401 -13.54 17.49 -3.23
C LYS A 401 -14.19 16.29 -3.91
N THR A 402 -13.87 16.04 -5.18
CA THR A 402 -14.48 14.96 -5.94
C THR A 402 -13.88 13.60 -5.56
N VAL A 403 -12.60 13.57 -5.21
CA VAL A 403 -11.85 12.32 -4.95
C VAL A 403 -11.87 11.89 -3.48
N TYR A 404 -11.76 10.58 -3.23
CA TYR A 404 -11.67 9.98 -1.90
C TYR A 404 -10.23 9.72 -1.47
N PHE A 405 -9.36 9.41 -2.43
CA PHE A 405 -7.97 9.08 -2.22
C PHE A 405 -7.07 9.97 -3.08
N VAL A 406 -5.86 10.23 -2.61
CA VAL A 406 -4.80 10.89 -3.38
C VAL A 406 -3.55 10.02 -3.28
N CYS A 407 -3.05 9.55 -4.42
CA CYS A 407 -1.79 8.83 -4.55
C CYS A 407 -0.72 9.83 -4.98
N VAL A 408 0.36 9.95 -4.20
CA VAL A 408 1.44 10.91 -4.46
C VAL A 408 2.74 10.17 -4.69
N ASN A 409 3.14 10.03 -5.94
CA ASN A 409 4.46 9.48 -6.29
C ASN A 409 5.48 10.59 -6.54
N ASP A 410 6.76 10.24 -6.54
CA ASP A 410 7.82 11.12 -7.04
C ASP A 410 8.65 10.49 -8.17
N ASP A 411 9.06 11.34 -9.09
CA ASP A 411 10.08 11.08 -10.11
C ASP A 411 11.25 12.07 -9.91
N PHE A 412 11.60 12.33 -8.65
CA PHE A 412 12.71 13.23 -8.36
C PHE A 412 14.04 12.54 -8.69
N GLN A 413 14.79 13.10 -9.65
CA GLN A 413 16.14 12.62 -9.95
C GLN A 413 17.06 12.74 -8.74
N LEU A 414 16.95 13.86 -8.02
CA LEU A 414 17.64 14.11 -6.76
C LEU A 414 16.68 14.80 -5.80
N LEU A 415 16.49 14.19 -4.64
CA LEU A 415 15.69 14.76 -3.55
C LEU A 415 16.59 15.67 -2.69
N THR A 416 16.41 16.98 -2.84
CA THR A 416 17.13 17.96 -2.00
C THR A 416 16.45 18.13 -0.64
N LYS A 417 17.18 18.59 0.36
CA LYS A 417 16.62 18.93 1.68
C LYS A 417 15.47 19.95 1.58
N GLN A 418 15.60 20.93 0.68
CA GLN A 418 14.56 21.95 0.46
C GLN A 418 13.29 21.34 -0.14
N MET A 419 13.42 20.42 -1.10
CA MET A 419 12.27 19.71 -1.68
C MET A 419 11.58 18.83 -0.63
N GLN A 420 12.36 18.05 0.14
CA GLN A 420 11.83 17.24 1.24
C GLN A 420 11.09 18.09 2.26
N GLN A 421 11.68 19.23 2.67
CA GLN A 421 11.04 20.15 3.60
C GLN A 421 9.73 20.69 3.02
N CYS A 422 9.71 21.08 1.75
CA CYS A 422 8.52 21.57 1.08
C CYS A 422 7.39 20.52 1.04
N VAL A 423 7.71 19.26 0.72
CA VAL A 423 6.75 18.15 0.76
C VAL A 423 6.20 17.96 2.18
N ASN A 424 7.07 17.95 3.19
CA ASN A 424 6.67 17.80 4.58
C ASN A 424 5.75 18.94 5.05
N GLU A 425 6.08 20.18 4.71
CA GLU A 425 5.28 21.38 5.01
C GLU A 425 3.91 21.34 4.36
N ALA A 426 3.85 20.89 3.10
CA ALA A 426 2.59 20.74 2.38
C ALA A 426 1.71 19.72 3.10
N TYR A 427 2.26 18.58 3.48
CA TYR A 427 1.52 17.56 4.21
C TYR A 427 1.13 17.98 5.63
N ASP A 428 1.99 18.68 6.39
CA ASP A 428 1.63 19.22 7.70
C ASP A 428 0.49 20.26 7.58
N SER A 429 0.42 21.01 6.48
CA SER A 429 -0.70 21.91 6.19
C SER A 429 -1.99 21.16 5.81
N ILE A 430 -1.88 19.97 5.21
CA ILE A 430 -3.04 19.16 4.78
C ILE A 430 -3.57 18.33 5.95
N PHE A 431 -2.68 17.73 6.74
CA PHE A 431 -2.98 16.87 7.89
C PHE A 431 -2.29 17.41 9.16
N PRO A 432 -2.77 18.54 9.72
CA PRO A 432 -2.09 19.24 10.80
C PRO A 432 -2.18 18.55 12.17
N LYS A 433 -3.17 17.67 12.36
CA LYS A 433 -3.40 16.96 13.63
C LYS A 433 -2.54 15.70 13.69
N CYS A 434 -1.80 15.51 14.77
CA CYS A 434 -1.13 14.24 15.03
C CYS A 434 -2.19 13.14 15.19
N SER A 435 -1.92 11.96 14.65
CA SER A 435 -2.76 10.78 14.83
C SER A 435 -2.52 10.13 16.19
N SER A 436 -3.45 9.28 16.63
CA SER A 436 -3.27 8.46 17.85
C SER A 436 -2.11 7.45 17.74
N PHE A 437 -1.60 7.27 16.53
CA PHE A 437 -0.47 6.41 16.18
C PHE A 437 0.90 7.07 16.37
N GLU A 438 0.95 8.36 16.69
CA GLU A 438 2.19 9.11 16.94
C GLU A 438 2.46 9.27 18.46
N TYR A 439 3.73 9.42 18.85
CA TYR A 439 4.16 9.69 20.25
C TYR A 439 3.94 11.11 20.75
#